data_AF-A0A1H2RQQ4-F1
#
_entry.id   AF-A0A1H2RQQ4-F1
#
_cell.length_a   1.000
_cell.length_b   1.000
_cell.length_c   1.000
_cell.angle_alpha   90.00
_cell.angle_beta   90.00
_cell.angle_gamma   90.00
#
_symmetry.space_group_name_H-M   'P 1'
#
loop_
_entity.id
_entity.type
_entity.pdbx_description
1 polymer ?
#
loop_
_entity_poly.entity_id
_entity_poly.type
_entity_poly.pdbx_seq_one_letter_code
_entity_poly.pdbx_strand_id
1 'polypeptide(L)'
;MSKTEVLDWSAWSAGNIVAKNKRDYKAVVTAASTVHLTLMPATVFAASGGADTWNNVFHTVLNMADWLCVGIITFSGVTWMFGNRTKALEFIMGGSIGYIIIRHAVDIRNWLKTL
;
A
#
# COMPACT_ATOMS: atom_id res chain seq x y z
N MET A 1 2.00 -8.04 39.36
CA MET A 1 1.77 -8.42 37.95
C MET A 1 2.83 -7.73 37.12
N SER A 2 3.77 -8.46 36.52
CA SER A 2 4.80 -7.86 35.65
C SER A 2 4.17 -7.44 34.33
N LYS A 3 4.47 -6.22 33.86
CA LYS A 3 4.05 -5.76 32.53
C LYS A 3 4.90 -6.46 31.48
N THR A 4 4.26 -7.07 30.49
CA THR A 4 4.91 -7.60 29.30
C THR A 4 5.24 -6.43 28.37
N GLU A 5 6.52 -6.27 28.04
CA GLU A 5 6.99 -5.27 27.07
C GLU A 5 7.57 -5.96 25.83
N VAL A 6 7.27 -5.42 24.65
CA VAL A 6 7.77 -5.95 23.37
C VAL A 6 9.17 -5.42 23.12
N LEU A 7 10.14 -6.31 22.93
CA LEU A 7 11.54 -5.93 22.68
C LEU A 7 11.76 -5.61 21.20
N ASP A 8 12.75 -4.74 20.93
CA ASP A 8 13.23 -4.53 19.58
C ASP A 8 14.05 -5.73 19.10
N TRP A 9 13.66 -6.32 17.97
CA TRP A 9 14.28 -7.54 17.45
C TRP A 9 15.75 -7.37 17.10
N SER A 10 16.10 -6.22 16.51
CA SER A 10 17.48 -5.95 16.09
C SER A 10 18.40 -5.77 17.30
N ALA A 11 17.94 -5.01 18.29
CA ALA A 11 18.65 -4.84 19.56
C ALA A 11 18.80 -6.17 20.30
N TRP A 12 17.72 -6.96 20.39
CA TRP A 12 17.74 -8.26 21.04
C TRP A 12 18.70 -9.24 20.36
N SER A 13 18.71 -9.29 19.03
CA SER A 13 19.63 -10.16 18.27
C SER A 13 21.11 -9.79 18.44
N ALA A 14 21.39 -8.52 18.79
CA ALA A 14 22.72 -8.02 19.12
C ALA A 14 23.06 -8.17 20.62
N GLY A 15 22.18 -8.79 21.42
CA GLY A 15 22.38 -9.01 22.86
C GLY A 15 21.89 -7.87 23.77
N ASN A 16 21.28 -6.82 23.21
CA ASN A 16 20.76 -5.69 23.97
C ASN A 16 19.26 -5.83 24.24
N ILE A 17 18.84 -5.66 25.49
CA ILE A 17 17.42 -5.70 25.88
C ILE A 17 16.86 -4.28 25.83
N VAL A 18 16.30 -3.90 24.68
CA VAL A 18 15.72 -2.57 24.44
C VAL A 18 14.24 -2.70 24.11
N ALA A 19 13.39 -1.89 24.76
CA ALA A 19 11.96 -1.85 24.46
C ALA A 19 11.70 -1.28 23.06
N LYS A 20 10.80 -1.92 22.30
CA LYS A 20 10.43 -1.49 20.97
C LYS A 20 9.63 -0.19 21.03
N ASN A 21 10.14 0.84 20.39
CA ASN A 21 9.45 2.12 20.31
C ASN A 21 8.15 1.98 19.49
N LYS A 22 7.04 2.56 19.95
CA LYS A 22 5.76 2.49 19.23
C LYS A 22 5.90 3.27 17.92
N ARG A 23 5.76 2.59 16.77
CA ARG A 23 5.74 3.28 15.46
C ARG A 23 4.56 4.22 15.40
N ASP A 24 4.81 5.49 15.07
CA ASP A 24 3.76 6.45 14.79
C ASP A 24 3.11 6.13 13.44
N TYR A 25 1.92 5.55 13.49
CA TYR A 25 1.15 5.17 12.30
C TYR A 25 0.55 6.38 11.59
N LYS A 26 0.58 7.57 12.20
CA LYS A 26 0.06 8.81 11.59
C LYS A 26 0.71 9.07 10.24
N ALA A 27 2.02 8.86 10.10
CA ALA A 27 2.71 9.07 8.83
C ALA A 27 2.18 8.17 7.70
N VAL A 28 1.88 6.90 7.99
CA VAL A 28 1.34 5.94 7.01
C VAL A 28 -0.09 6.31 6.63
N VAL A 29 -0.92 6.65 7.61
CA VAL A 29 -2.31 7.06 7.38
C VAL A 29 -2.36 8.37 6.58
N THR A 30 -1.52 9.35 6.91
CA THR A 30 -1.42 10.62 6.18
C THR A 30 -0.94 10.41 4.75
N ALA A 31 0.03 9.52 4.51
CA ALA A 31 0.48 9.22 3.16
C ALA A 31 -0.65 8.56 2.33
N ALA A 32 -1.35 7.57 2.91
CA ALA A 32 -2.45 6.88 2.24
C ALA A 32 -3.63 7.80 1.94
N SER A 33 -3.99 8.69 2.89
CA SER A 33 -5.08 9.65 2.71
C SER A 33 -4.73 10.76 1.72
N THR A 34 -3.48 11.23 1.71
CA THR A 34 -3.00 12.22 0.73
C THR A 34 -3.05 11.65 -0.68
N VAL A 35 -2.60 10.41 -0.87
CA VAL A 35 -2.71 9.71 -2.16
C VAL A 35 -4.19 9.55 -2.56
N HIS A 36 -5.08 9.21 -1.63
CA HIS A 36 -6.51 9.18 -1.94
C HIS A 36 -7.04 10.54 -2.40
N LEU A 37 -6.73 11.61 -1.66
CA LEU A 37 -7.19 12.97 -1.97
C LEU A 37 -6.66 13.49 -3.31
N THR A 38 -5.42 13.16 -3.68
CA THR A 38 -4.86 13.55 -4.98
C THR A 38 -5.46 12.75 -6.15
N LEU A 39 -5.99 11.55 -5.89
CA LEU A 39 -6.64 10.71 -6.90
C LEU A 39 -8.14 11.02 -7.08
N MET A 40 -8.77 11.70 -6.11
CA MET A 40 -10.20 12.09 -6.17
C MET A 40 -10.60 12.89 -7.43
N PRO A 41 -9.83 13.89 -7.92
CA PRO A 41 -10.27 14.69 -9.07
C PRO A 41 -10.49 13.84 -10.31
N ALA A 42 -9.59 12.89 -10.58
CA ALA A 42 -9.66 12.08 -11.78
C ALA A 42 -10.75 11.00 -11.70
N THR A 43 -11.11 10.53 -10.50
CA THR A 43 -12.32 9.69 -10.32
C THR A 43 -13.61 10.51 -10.45
N VAL A 44 -13.61 11.77 -10.02
CA VAL A 44 -14.73 12.71 -10.22
C VAL A 44 -14.90 13.08 -11.69
N PHE A 45 -13.84 13.36 -12.43
CA PHE A 45 -13.90 13.65 -13.87
C PHE A 45 -14.28 12.42 -14.71
N ALA A 46 -13.99 11.21 -14.23
CA ALA A 46 -14.46 9.96 -14.86
C ALA A 46 -15.95 9.69 -14.59
N ALA A 47 -16.58 10.41 -13.66
CA ALA A 47 -17.99 10.26 -13.35
C ALA A 47 -18.89 11.00 -14.36
N SER A 48 -18.98 10.49 -15.59
CA SER A 48 -19.95 10.99 -16.58
C SER A 48 -21.36 10.54 -16.19
N GLY A 49 -22.34 11.45 -16.07
CA GLY A 49 -23.72 11.08 -15.67
C GLY A 49 -24.40 10.13 -16.67
N GLY A 50 -24.43 8.83 -16.37
CA GLY A 50 -25.00 7.79 -17.24
C GLY A 50 -24.94 6.39 -16.62
N ALA A 51 -25.43 5.37 -17.32
CA ALA A 51 -25.39 3.98 -16.81
C ALA A 51 -23.96 3.41 -16.73
N ASP A 52 -23.03 3.92 -17.55
CA ASP A 52 -21.64 3.45 -17.65
C ASP A 52 -20.66 4.16 -16.70
N THR A 53 -21.15 5.06 -15.84
CA THR A 53 -20.32 5.84 -14.90
C THR A 53 -19.39 4.95 -14.07
N TRP A 54 -19.93 3.86 -13.53
CA TRP A 54 -19.15 2.94 -12.69
C TRP A 54 -18.00 2.28 -13.45
N ASN A 55 -18.24 1.88 -14.70
CA ASN A 55 -17.23 1.18 -15.50
C ASN A 55 -16.08 2.13 -15.87
N ASN A 56 -16.41 3.37 -16.26
CA ASN A 56 -15.42 4.41 -16.57
C ASN A 56 -14.58 4.80 -15.35
N VAL A 57 -15.22 5.00 -14.19
CA VAL A 57 -14.51 5.30 -12.94
C VAL A 57 -13.62 4.13 -12.54
N PHE A 58 -14.12 2.90 -12.62
CA PHE A 58 -13.37 1.70 -12.25
C PHE A 58 -12.14 1.49 -13.15
N HIS A 59 -12.28 1.61 -14.46
CA HIS A 59 -11.15 1.55 -15.40
C HIS A 59 -10.12 2.66 -15.14
N THR A 60 -10.58 3.86 -14.81
CA THR A 60 -9.70 4.99 -14.49
C THR A 60 -8.88 4.72 -13.23
N VAL A 61 -9.49 4.16 -12.18
CA VAL A 61 -8.79 3.75 -10.95
C VAL A 61 -7.79 2.63 -11.20
N LEU A 62 -8.13 1.65 -12.05
CA LEU A 62 -7.19 0.58 -12.41
C LEU A 62 -5.96 1.12 -13.15
N ASN A 63 -6.15 2.04 -14.11
CA ASN A 63 -5.02 2.67 -14.80
C ASN A 63 -4.12 3.45 -13.82
N MET A 64 -4.68 4.11 -12.80
CA MET A 64 -3.88 4.77 -11.76
C MET A 64 -3.11 3.77 -10.91
N ALA A 65 -3.72 2.63 -10.57
CA ALA A 65 -3.03 1.57 -9.85
C ALA A 65 -1.85 1.00 -10.64
N ASP A 66 -1.97 0.91 -11.97
CA ASP A 66 -0.85 0.53 -12.86
C ASP A 66 0.31 1.53 -12.76
N TRP A 67 0.02 2.83 -12.86
CA TRP A 67 1.04 3.89 -12.71
C TRP A 67 1.67 3.90 -11.32
N LEU A 68 0.88 3.65 -10.27
CA LEU A 68 1.38 3.55 -8.90
C LEU A 68 2.31 2.33 -8.73
N CYS A 69 1.97 1.20 -9.35
CA CYS A 69 2.82 0.00 -9.37
C CYS A 69 4.19 0.30 -10.01
N VAL A 70 4.20 0.97 -11.17
CA VAL A 70 5.44 1.44 -11.82
C VAL A 70 6.24 2.37 -10.89
N GLY A 71 5.55 3.27 -10.17
CA GLY A 71 6.15 4.14 -9.17
C GLY A 71 6.82 3.39 -8.02
N ILE A 72 6.17 2.36 -7.46
CA ILE A 72 6.73 1.53 -6.38
C ILE A 72 7.96 0.77 -6.86
N ILE A 73 7.92 0.19 -8.06
CA ILE A 73 9.08 -0.54 -8.63
C ILE A 73 10.27 0.42 -8.80
N THR A 74 10.02 1.61 -9.34
CA THR A 74 11.04 2.64 -9.55
C THR A 74 11.64 3.09 -8.21
N PHE A 75 10.79 3.42 -7.23
CA PHE A 75 11.24 3.86 -5.92
C PHE A 75 12.00 2.77 -5.17
N SER A 76 11.57 1.50 -5.29
CA SER A 76 12.30 0.37 -4.72
C SER A 76 13.68 0.20 -5.37
N GLY A 77 13.79 0.31 -6.69
CA GLY A 77 15.07 0.28 -7.39
C GLY A 77 16.03 1.37 -6.91
N VAL A 78 15.55 2.60 -6.78
CA VAL A 78 16.34 3.71 -6.22
C VAL A 78 16.75 3.45 -4.77
N THR A 79 15.81 2.97 -3.94
CA THR A 79 16.07 2.61 -2.53
C THR A 79 17.13 1.51 -2.42
N TRP A 80 17.15 0.57 -3.37
CA TRP A 80 18.17 -0.47 -3.46
C TRP A 80 19.55 0.11 -3.81
N MET A 81 19.61 1.05 -4.77
CA MET A 81 20.86 1.73 -5.16
C MET A 81 21.48 2.53 -4.00
N PHE A 82 20.65 3.12 -3.13
CA PHE A 82 21.11 3.80 -1.90
C PHE A 82 21.49 2.88 -0.74
N GLY A 83 21.54 1.55 -0.95
CA GLY A 83 21.98 0.57 0.05
C GLY A 83 20.90 0.09 1.02
N ASN A 84 19.68 0.61 0.94
CA ASN A 84 18.56 0.24 1.82
C ASN A 84 17.82 -1.02 1.33
N ARG A 85 18.56 -2.13 1.15
CA ARG A 85 18.06 -3.38 0.51
C ARG A 85 16.82 -3.97 1.19
N THR A 86 16.79 -3.99 2.52
CA THR A 86 15.64 -4.52 3.29
C THR A 86 14.36 -3.73 3.02
N LYS A 87 14.47 -2.40 2.88
CA LYS A 87 13.32 -1.53 2.57
C LYS A 87 12.88 -1.63 1.12
N ALA A 88 13.82 -1.79 0.20
CA ALA A 88 13.50 -2.05 -1.20
C ALA A 88 12.69 -3.35 -1.36
N LEU A 89 13.08 -4.42 -0.66
CA LEU A 89 12.33 -5.69 -0.65
C LEU A 89 10.94 -5.54 -0.01
N GLU A 90 10.82 -4.83 1.10
CA GLU A 90 9.53 -4.54 1.76
C GLU A 90 8.57 -3.83 0.79
N PHE A 91 9.07 -2.85 0.02
CA PHE A 91 8.28 -2.14 -0.99
C PHE A 91 7.87 -3.03 -2.17
N ILE A 92 8.77 -3.87 -2.69
CA ILE A 92 8.45 -4.78 -3.80
C ILE A 92 7.40 -5.81 -3.37
N MET A 93 7.57 -6.42 -2.20
CA MET A 93 6.65 -7.43 -1.69
C MET A 93 5.29 -6.82 -1.36
N GLY A 94 5.24 -5.68 -0.67
CA GLY A 94 4.00 -5.00 -0.35
C GLY A 94 3.28 -4.47 -1.60
N GLY A 95 4.02 -3.87 -2.53
CA GLY A 95 3.49 -3.33 -3.78
C GLY A 95 2.93 -4.41 -4.71
N SER A 96 3.63 -5.53 -4.87
CA SER A 96 3.19 -6.63 -5.73
C SER A 96 1.91 -7.30 -5.20
N ILE A 97 1.84 -7.58 -3.89
CA ILE A 97 0.63 -8.16 -3.27
C ILE A 97 -0.55 -7.18 -3.40
N GLY A 98 -0.34 -5.89 -3.09
CA GLY A 98 -1.39 -4.88 -3.22
C GLY A 98 -1.91 -4.72 -4.64
N TYR A 99 -1.02 -4.72 -5.63
CA TYR A 99 -1.39 -4.61 -7.04
C TYR A 99 -2.26 -5.78 -7.51
N ILE A 100 -1.90 -7.02 -7.15
CA ILE A 100 -2.68 -8.22 -7.50
C ILE A 100 -4.10 -8.12 -6.93
N ILE A 101 -4.24 -7.71 -5.67
CA ILE A 101 -5.54 -7.55 -5.00
C ILE A 101 -6.41 -6.52 -5.73
N ILE A 102 -5.86 -5.35 -6.06
CA ILE A 102 -6.61 -4.29 -6.77
C ILE A 102 -7.10 -4.79 -8.13
N ARG A 103 -6.23 -5.45 -8.89
CA ARG A 103 -6.54 -5.94 -10.24
C ARG A 103 -7.62 -7.04 -10.25
N HIS A 104 -7.71 -7.81 -9.16
CA HIS A 104 -8.68 -8.90 -9.01
C HIS A 104 -9.84 -8.57 -8.06
N ALA A 105 -9.97 -7.32 -7.60
CA ALA A 105 -10.95 -6.95 -6.58
C ALA A 105 -12.41 -7.26 -6.98
N VAL A 106 -12.76 -7.05 -8.25
CA VAL A 106 -14.11 -7.37 -8.78
C VAL A 106 -14.33 -8.88 -8.84
N ASP A 107 -13.31 -9.64 -9.23
CA ASP A 107 -13.40 -11.09 -9.35
C ASP A 107 -13.54 -11.75 -7.98
N ILE A 108 -12.76 -11.29 -6.99
CA ILE A 108 -12.87 -11.69 -5.59
C ILE A 108 -14.26 -11.37 -5.04
N ARG A 109 -14.79 -10.16 -5.32
CA ARG A 109 -16.15 -9.77 -4.93
C ARG A 109 -17.19 -10.70 -5.54
N ASN A 110 -17.07 -11.01 -6.83
CA ASN A 110 -18.02 -11.87 -7.52
C ASN A 110 -17.97 -13.29 -6.97
N TRP A 111 -16.78 -13.83 -6.71
CA TRP A 111 -16.60 -15.12 -6.03
C TRP A 111 -17.24 -15.14 -4.63
N LEU A 112 -17.02 -14.10 -3.81
CA LEU A 112 -17.63 -14.00 -2.47
C LEU A 112 -19.16 -13.95 -2.50
N LYS A 113 -19.78 -13.43 -3.57
CA LYS A 113 -21.24 -13.43 -3.74
C LYS A 113 -21.82 -14.79 -4.14
N THR A 114 -20.98 -15.73 -4.57
CA THR A 114 -21.41 -17.09 -4.93
C THR A 114 -21.42 -18.05 -3.73
N LEU A 115 -20.86 -17.62 -2.59
CA LEU A 115 -20.91 -18.29 -1.30
C LEU A 115 -22.19 -17.89 -0.54
#